data_AF-A0A2R6B1A4-F1
#
_entry.id   AF-A0A2R6B1A4-F1
#
_cell.length_a   1.000
_cell.length_b   1.000
_cell.length_c   1.000
_cell.angle_alpha   90.00
_cell.angle_beta   90.00
_cell.angle_gamma   90.00
#
_symmetry.space_group_name_H-M   'P 1'
#
loop_
_entity.id
_entity.type
_entity.pdbx_description
1 polymer ?
#
loop_
_entity_poly.entity_id
_entity_poly.type
_entity_poly.pdbx_seq_one_letter_code
_entity_poly.pdbx_strand_id
1 'polypeptide(L)'
;MKYMTLPKDSLGFGELKYNVTDKGTCCRCGACVAVCPVNVLDIDRVDSGVPVNTGKCITCSLCTWVCTGINRWEGPASKPIGEYVDIFIATSANREDRVQDGGVATALVRFALERGYIDGAVLVERDEHWVTTPRIVTKPEDVPKMGSSTYWLVPLFPEVTEAITDKHLSKIGVVDVPCGIATARWVERVPKYKNKIALKIALFCYESYYREEFLEHIQSITKTPLEQVKKIDIKKGKMTIDVEGGMRVGADLESFTKYTWDSCWTCHDLTGEWSDVSVGAIGNPREGTNVVIVRTEVGKKLIDEALQAGVILRLQDKVRIKTLSKIALKKKQRSQSQPVEQPQIGVKLVDEIQKVNPIEAFIMPFIVTIQQIARKPVTVEYPKVKLQPSERFMGRHRLDMDLCTGCSICARVCIDSSIEMIRTETGREYPSVNMATCSFCGLCVDYCPRYALTMTKEFELAGYNRHEMWYTPEQLSEIKEPESYGSEIYPKPHINIETVKPPEAHSDEEE
;
A
#
# COMPACT_ATOMS: atom_id res chain seq x y z
N MET A 1 19.10 -16.15 -8.50
CA MET A 1 17.90 -15.35 -8.18
C MET A 1 16.68 -16.24 -8.43
N LYS A 2 15.92 -16.62 -7.39
CA LYS A 2 14.62 -17.27 -7.59
C LYS A 2 13.59 -16.17 -7.84
N TYR A 3 13.06 -16.08 -9.05
CA TYR A 3 11.89 -15.26 -9.32
C TYR A 3 10.70 -15.94 -8.65
N MET A 4 10.00 -15.22 -7.77
CA MET A 4 8.72 -15.66 -7.23
C MET A 4 7.67 -15.36 -8.29
N THR A 5 7.08 -16.40 -8.85
CA THR A 5 5.96 -16.29 -9.79
C THR A 5 4.79 -15.64 -9.06
N LEU A 6 4.28 -14.51 -9.55
CA LEU A 6 3.07 -13.89 -9.02
C LEU A 6 1.91 -14.90 -9.15
N PRO A 7 1.08 -15.10 -8.11
CA PRO A 7 -0.12 -15.92 -8.24
C PRO A 7 -0.98 -15.40 -9.40
N LYS A 8 -1.46 -16.30 -10.26
CA LYS A 8 -2.30 -15.98 -11.43
C LYS A 8 -3.61 -15.27 -11.07
N ASP A 9 -3.99 -15.25 -9.79
CA ASP A 9 -5.28 -14.77 -9.28
C ASP A 9 -5.17 -13.46 -8.46
N SER A 10 -4.05 -12.72 -8.56
CA SER A 10 -3.86 -11.54 -7.72
C SER A 10 -4.80 -10.38 -8.11
N LEU A 11 -5.64 -9.95 -7.16
CA LEU A 11 -6.67 -8.91 -7.34
C LEU A 11 -6.11 -7.47 -7.24
N GLY A 12 -4.78 -7.29 -7.36
CA GLY A 12 -4.13 -5.99 -7.23
C GLY A 12 -4.43 -5.29 -5.90
N PHE A 13 -4.92 -4.04 -5.99
CA PHE A 13 -5.28 -3.27 -4.79
C PHE A 13 -6.43 -3.89 -3.99
N GLY A 14 -7.35 -4.64 -4.63
CA GLY A 14 -8.44 -5.32 -3.92
C GLY A 14 -7.91 -6.34 -2.91
N GLU A 15 -6.86 -7.07 -3.28
CA GLU A 15 -6.17 -8.00 -2.38
C GLU A 15 -5.45 -7.27 -1.25
N LEU A 16 -4.77 -6.15 -1.55
CA LEU A 16 -4.14 -5.31 -0.54
C LEU A 16 -5.18 -4.81 0.47
N LYS A 17 -6.31 -4.30 -0.01
CA LYS A 17 -7.39 -3.78 0.83
C LYS A 17 -7.90 -4.88 1.78
N TYR A 18 -8.29 -6.02 1.21
CA TYR A 18 -8.85 -7.13 1.98
C TYR A 18 -7.86 -7.72 3.00
N ASN A 19 -6.61 -7.94 2.61
CA ASN A 19 -5.63 -8.60 3.47
C ASN A 19 -4.92 -7.68 4.45
N VAL A 20 -4.95 -6.36 4.21
CA VAL A 20 -4.13 -5.42 4.95
C VAL A 20 -4.95 -4.33 5.61
N THR A 21 -5.65 -3.50 4.83
CA THR A 21 -6.37 -2.35 5.41
C THR A 21 -7.57 -2.83 6.22
N ASP A 22 -8.37 -3.76 5.68
CA ASP A 22 -9.60 -4.24 6.31
C ASP A 22 -9.32 -5.13 7.53
N LYS A 23 -8.11 -5.69 7.60
CA LYS A 23 -7.62 -6.48 8.75
C LYS A 23 -6.83 -5.66 9.76
N GLY A 24 -6.73 -4.33 9.58
CA GLY A 24 -5.98 -3.46 10.49
C GLY A 24 -4.46 -3.72 10.51
N THR A 25 -3.90 -4.39 9.49
CA THR A 25 -2.45 -4.66 9.40
C THR A 25 -1.72 -3.66 8.50
N CYS A 26 -2.29 -2.50 8.20
CA CYS A 26 -1.60 -1.45 7.47
C CYS A 26 -0.53 -0.78 8.35
N CYS A 27 0.72 -0.67 7.88
CA CYS A 27 1.79 0.06 8.59
C CYS A 27 1.82 1.57 8.26
N ARG A 28 0.89 2.06 7.43
CA ARG A 28 0.86 3.46 6.96
C ARG A 28 2.21 3.95 6.38
N CYS A 29 2.99 3.08 5.74
CA CYS A 29 4.29 3.45 5.16
C CYS A 29 4.17 4.10 3.76
N GLY A 30 3.05 3.91 3.06
CA GLY A 30 2.85 4.46 1.71
C GLY A 30 3.58 3.71 0.59
N ALA A 31 4.15 2.53 0.86
CA ALA A 31 4.86 1.72 -0.14
C ALA A 31 4.01 1.38 -1.37
N CYS A 32 2.74 1.07 -1.15
CA CYS A 32 1.77 0.75 -2.20
C CYS A 32 1.54 1.93 -3.15
N VAL A 33 1.45 3.14 -2.61
CA VAL A 33 1.37 4.39 -3.37
C VAL A 33 2.67 4.61 -4.15
N ALA A 34 3.82 4.49 -3.48
CA ALA A 34 5.14 4.66 -4.07
C ALA A 34 5.40 3.76 -5.30
N VAL A 35 4.93 2.51 -5.28
CA VAL A 35 5.17 1.55 -6.37
C VAL A 35 4.06 1.48 -7.40
N CYS A 36 2.99 2.27 -7.25
CA CYS A 36 1.87 2.26 -8.18
C CYS A 36 2.32 2.76 -9.57
N PRO A 37 2.28 1.93 -10.62
CA PRO A 37 2.80 2.33 -11.94
C PRO A 37 1.86 3.26 -12.71
N VAL A 38 0.59 3.35 -12.28
CA VAL A 38 -0.46 4.14 -12.92
C VAL A 38 -0.96 5.28 -12.02
N ASN A 39 -0.31 5.52 -10.87
CA ASN A 39 -0.61 6.62 -9.94
C ASN A 39 -2.09 6.73 -9.51
N VAL A 40 -2.79 5.60 -9.39
CA VAL A 40 -4.19 5.56 -8.94
C VAL A 40 -4.35 5.26 -7.45
N LEU A 41 -3.24 5.17 -6.69
CA LEU A 41 -3.29 4.92 -5.26
C LEU A 41 -2.86 6.20 -4.54
N ASP A 42 -3.57 6.54 -3.47
CA ASP A 42 -3.26 7.69 -2.63
C ASP A 42 -3.28 7.30 -1.15
N ILE A 43 -2.62 8.09 -0.31
CA ILE A 43 -2.62 7.93 1.14
C ILE A 43 -2.52 9.30 1.81
N ASP A 44 -3.37 9.50 2.82
CA ASP A 44 -3.34 10.70 3.64
C ASP A 44 -1.96 10.89 4.30
N ARG A 45 -1.34 12.04 4.02
CA ARG A 45 -0.04 12.45 4.55
C ARG A 45 -0.11 13.06 5.94
N VAL A 46 -1.27 13.56 6.33
CA VAL A 46 -1.50 14.35 7.55
C VAL A 46 -2.12 13.45 8.61
N ASP A 47 -3.27 12.87 8.34
CA ASP A 47 -4.06 12.13 9.33
C ASP A 47 -3.96 10.62 9.19
N SER A 48 -4.59 9.91 10.14
CA SER A 48 -4.60 8.46 10.34
C SER A 48 -5.24 7.64 9.20
N GLY A 49 -5.02 8.00 7.93
CA GLY A 49 -5.57 7.33 6.76
C GLY A 49 -4.80 6.08 6.34
N VAL A 50 -5.53 5.15 5.73
CA VAL A 50 -4.99 4.00 4.99
C VAL A 50 -4.98 4.29 3.49
N PRO A 51 -4.18 3.57 2.68
CA PRO A 51 -4.19 3.74 1.24
C PRO A 51 -5.58 3.55 0.62
N VAL A 52 -5.92 4.38 -0.36
CA VAL A 52 -7.17 4.32 -1.14
C VAL A 52 -6.87 4.25 -2.63
N ASN A 53 -7.80 3.69 -3.41
CA ASN A 53 -7.74 3.71 -4.87
C ASN A 53 -8.61 4.85 -5.41
N THR A 54 -7.98 5.80 -6.11
CA THR A 54 -8.60 7.00 -6.68
C THR A 54 -8.87 6.87 -8.18
N GLY A 55 -8.52 5.74 -8.81
CA GLY A 55 -8.68 5.53 -10.25
C GLY A 55 -8.78 4.08 -10.72
N LYS A 56 -8.49 3.83 -12.01
CA LYS A 56 -8.56 2.49 -12.62
C LYS A 56 -7.28 1.68 -12.33
N CYS A 57 -7.35 0.78 -11.34
CA CYS A 57 -6.26 -0.14 -11.01
C CYS A 57 -6.06 -1.16 -12.15
N ILE A 58 -4.80 -1.38 -12.56
CA ILE A 58 -4.40 -2.36 -13.59
C ILE A 58 -4.01 -3.73 -13.01
N THR A 59 -4.36 -4.00 -11.74
CA THR A 59 -4.14 -5.28 -11.05
C THR A 59 -2.72 -5.87 -11.14
N CYS A 60 -1.70 -5.02 -11.22
CA CYS A 60 -0.29 -5.46 -11.33
C CYS A 60 0.32 -6.05 -10.06
N SER A 61 -0.34 -5.88 -8.91
CA SER A 61 0.05 -6.46 -7.61
C SER A 61 1.42 -6.06 -7.05
N LEU A 62 2.03 -4.99 -7.58
CA LEU A 62 3.22 -4.41 -6.98
C LEU A 62 2.96 -3.93 -5.54
N CYS A 63 1.77 -3.36 -5.31
CA CYS A 63 1.38 -2.83 -4.00
C CYS A 63 1.29 -3.92 -2.91
N THR A 64 0.78 -5.12 -3.25
CA THR A 64 0.78 -6.28 -2.34
C THR A 64 2.19 -6.83 -2.18
N TRP A 65 2.96 -6.92 -3.27
CA TRP A 65 4.32 -7.46 -3.25
C TRP A 65 5.28 -6.70 -2.34
N VAL A 66 5.16 -5.37 -2.26
CA VAL A 66 6.01 -4.55 -1.36
C VAL A 66 5.39 -4.30 0.02
N CYS A 67 4.19 -4.82 0.28
CA CYS A 67 3.45 -4.49 1.49
C CYS A 67 4.09 -5.13 2.73
N THR A 68 4.59 -4.30 3.65
CA THR A 68 5.04 -4.79 4.95
C THR A 68 3.90 -5.39 5.77
N GLY A 69 2.66 -4.94 5.56
CA GLY A 69 1.47 -5.57 6.15
C GLY A 69 1.39 -7.07 5.90
N ILE A 70 1.74 -7.50 4.68
CA ILE A 70 1.74 -8.89 4.23
C ILE A 70 3.06 -9.56 4.60
N ASN A 71 4.17 -8.93 4.23
CA ASN A 71 5.50 -9.55 4.29
C ASN A 71 6.21 -9.41 5.64
N ARG A 72 5.61 -8.75 6.64
CA ARG A 72 6.22 -8.57 7.98
C ARG A 72 6.69 -9.88 8.61
N TRP A 73 6.13 -11.02 8.23
CA TRP A 73 6.48 -12.33 8.79
C TRP A 73 7.82 -12.90 8.27
N GLU A 74 8.35 -12.35 7.18
CA GLU A 74 9.69 -12.66 6.67
C GLU A 74 10.72 -11.77 7.40
N GLY A 75 11.09 -12.14 8.63
CA GLY A 75 11.96 -11.35 9.54
C GLY A 75 13.05 -12.19 10.24
N PRO A 76 14.20 -11.60 10.63
CA PRO A 76 15.26 -12.30 11.36
C PRO A 76 14.72 -12.96 12.65
N ALA A 77 15.14 -14.22 12.85
CA ALA A 77 14.60 -15.13 13.84
C ALA A 77 15.37 -15.12 15.19
N SER A 78 14.68 -15.64 16.22
CA SER A 78 15.14 -16.09 17.55
C SER A 78 15.59 -15.05 18.59
N LYS A 79 16.38 -14.03 18.24
CA LYS A 79 16.96 -13.11 19.25
C LYS A 79 16.04 -11.92 19.56
N PRO A 80 15.91 -11.49 20.84
CA PRO A 80 15.01 -10.39 21.20
C PRO A 80 15.26 -9.06 20.49
N ILE A 81 16.53 -8.70 20.21
CA ILE A 81 16.93 -7.39 19.66
C ILE A 81 17.55 -7.49 18.25
N GLY A 82 17.39 -8.65 17.59
CA GLY A 82 18.04 -8.99 16.33
C GLY A 82 19.56 -9.17 16.46
N GLU A 83 20.20 -9.43 15.31
CA GLU A 83 21.66 -9.47 15.19
C GLU A 83 22.25 -8.06 15.12
N TYR A 84 23.45 -7.91 15.67
CA TYR A 84 24.20 -6.65 15.66
C TYR A 84 25.70 -6.91 15.80
N VAL A 85 26.50 -5.94 15.36
CA VAL A 85 27.96 -5.93 15.41
C VAL A 85 28.46 -5.23 16.66
N ASP A 86 27.86 -4.10 17.04
CA ASP A 86 28.22 -3.33 18.23
C ASP A 86 26.97 -2.69 18.87
N ILE A 87 27.04 -2.44 20.17
CA ILE A 87 25.98 -1.78 20.94
C ILE A 87 26.59 -0.92 22.05
N PHE A 88 26.20 0.36 22.11
CA PHE A 88 26.78 1.30 23.07
C PHE A 88 25.85 2.47 23.38
N ILE A 89 26.22 3.28 24.38
CA ILE A 89 25.55 4.53 24.70
C ILE A 89 26.25 5.69 24.01
N ALA A 90 25.49 6.57 23.37
CA ALA A 90 26.01 7.74 22.69
C ALA A 90 25.14 8.99 22.85
N THR A 91 25.72 10.15 22.54
CA THR A 91 25.02 11.43 22.42
C THR A 91 25.68 12.26 21.32
N SER A 92 24.94 13.12 20.63
CA SER A 92 25.51 14.10 19.70
C SER A 92 26.42 15.06 20.45
N ALA A 93 27.55 15.43 19.87
CA ALA A 93 28.38 16.52 20.40
C ALA A 93 27.72 17.89 20.21
N ASN A 94 26.93 18.07 19.14
CA ASN A 94 26.22 19.32 18.89
C ASN A 94 24.90 19.36 19.69
N ARG A 95 24.64 20.47 20.37
CA ARG A 95 23.41 20.67 21.15
C ARG A 95 22.17 20.82 20.27
N GLU A 96 22.30 21.38 19.08
CA GLU A 96 21.17 21.56 18.15
C GLU A 96 20.57 20.22 17.72
N ASP A 97 21.39 19.18 17.63
CA ASP A 97 20.93 17.84 17.27
C ASP A 97 20.10 17.18 18.40
N ARG A 98 20.25 17.64 19.65
CA ARG A 98 19.67 17.02 20.86
C ARG A 98 18.21 17.43 21.10
N VAL A 99 17.40 17.32 20.06
CA VAL A 99 15.96 17.61 20.09
C VAL A 99 15.20 16.56 20.90
N GLN A 100 15.45 15.28 20.59
CA GLN A 100 15.01 14.14 21.41
C GLN A 100 16.19 13.32 21.94
N ASP A 101 16.11 12.96 23.23
CA ASP A 101 17.12 12.18 23.94
C ASP A 101 18.55 12.71 23.73
N GLY A 102 19.41 11.91 23.10
CA GLY A 102 20.81 12.24 22.81
C GLY A 102 21.06 12.80 21.42
N GLY A 103 20.05 12.95 20.56
CA GLY A 103 20.23 13.54 19.22
C GLY A 103 21.09 12.72 18.26
N VAL A 104 21.31 11.42 18.53
CA VAL A 104 22.23 10.61 17.72
C VAL A 104 21.73 10.40 16.30
N ALA A 105 20.44 10.13 16.10
CA ALA A 105 19.88 9.95 14.76
C ALA A 105 20.04 11.21 13.90
N THR A 106 19.71 12.38 14.46
CA THR A 106 19.90 13.70 13.84
C THR A 106 21.35 13.94 13.43
N ALA A 107 22.29 13.70 14.36
CA ALA A 107 23.71 13.88 14.12
C ALA A 107 24.24 12.96 13.01
N LEU A 108 23.78 11.70 12.98
CA LEU A 108 24.18 10.73 11.95
C LEU A 108 23.67 11.10 10.56
N VAL A 109 22.43 11.56 10.43
CA VAL A 109 21.89 12.02 9.15
C VAL A 109 22.63 13.27 8.66
N ARG A 110 22.82 14.25 9.56
CA ARG A 110 23.55 15.48 9.25
C ARG A 110 24.98 15.16 8.77
N PHE A 111 25.70 14.33 9.52
CA PHE A 111 27.04 13.88 9.16
C PHE A 111 27.06 13.09 7.84
N ALA A 112 26.06 12.24 7.60
CA ALA A 112 25.96 11.47 6.36
C ALA A 112 25.75 12.37 5.12
N LEU A 113 24.98 13.46 5.24
CA LEU A 113 24.86 14.48 4.19
C LEU A 113 26.18 15.25 4.00
N GLU A 114 26.79 15.73 5.09
CA GLU A 114 28.07 16.48 5.06
C GLU A 114 29.21 15.68 4.40
N ARG A 115 29.25 14.36 4.63
CA ARG A 115 30.28 13.46 4.10
C ARG A 115 29.89 12.79 2.77
N GLY A 116 28.71 13.08 2.22
CA GLY A 116 28.25 12.52 0.94
C GLY A 116 27.96 11.01 0.95
N TYR A 117 27.68 10.44 2.13
CA TYR A 117 27.11 9.10 2.25
C TYR A 117 25.72 9.03 1.63
N ILE A 118 24.96 10.12 1.80
CA ILE A 118 23.65 10.34 1.23
C ILE A 118 23.63 11.71 0.54
N ASP A 119 22.84 11.83 -0.53
CA ASP A 119 22.58 13.09 -1.24
C ASP A 119 21.21 13.70 -0.86
N GLY A 120 20.39 12.95 -0.13
CA GLY A 120 19.23 13.46 0.60
C GLY A 120 18.72 12.46 1.62
N ALA A 121 17.85 12.92 2.52
CA ALA A 121 17.17 12.11 3.51
C ALA A 121 15.67 12.38 3.48
N VAL A 122 14.86 11.33 3.68
CA VAL A 122 13.43 11.48 3.92
C VAL A 122 13.20 11.43 5.43
N LEU A 123 12.74 12.55 5.99
CA LEU A 123 12.55 12.78 7.41
C LEU A 123 11.12 13.25 7.69
N VAL A 124 10.75 13.39 8.97
CA VAL A 124 9.44 13.87 9.39
C VAL A 124 9.59 15.23 10.04
N GLU A 125 8.90 16.23 9.49
CA GLU A 125 8.68 17.52 10.13
C GLU A 125 7.45 17.44 11.03
N ARG A 126 7.46 18.14 12.16
CA ARG A 126 6.29 18.34 13.00
C ARG A 126 6.12 19.83 13.25
N ASP A 127 4.94 20.36 12.96
CA ASP A 127 4.61 21.76 13.22
C ASP A 127 4.10 21.99 14.65
N GLU A 128 3.74 23.24 14.94
CA GLU A 128 3.21 23.68 16.25
C GLU A 128 1.84 23.08 16.60
N HIS A 129 1.06 22.67 15.60
CA HIS A 129 -0.24 22.02 15.76
C HIS A 129 -0.13 20.50 15.85
N TRP A 130 1.10 19.98 16.03
CA TRP A 130 1.36 18.54 16.06
C TRP A 130 0.91 17.83 14.77
N VAL A 131 0.91 18.52 13.63
CA VAL A 131 0.78 17.91 12.32
C VAL A 131 2.16 17.48 11.87
N THR A 132 2.24 16.24 11.36
CA THR A 132 3.49 15.71 10.82
C THR A 132 3.43 15.67 9.32
N THR A 133 4.51 16.07 8.66
CA THR A 133 4.62 15.92 7.22
C THR A 133 5.98 15.35 6.85
N PRO A 134 6.03 14.34 5.97
CA PRO A 134 7.29 13.89 5.43
C PRO A 134 7.96 14.98 4.59
N ARG A 135 9.30 15.05 4.65
CA ARG A 135 10.13 16.04 3.96
C ARG A 135 11.37 15.39 3.37
N ILE A 136 11.73 15.82 2.15
CA ILE A 136 13.00 15.50 1.52
C ILE A 136 14.00 16.59 1.89
N VAL A 137 15.01 16.24 2.68
CA VAL A 137 16.06 17.13 3.17
C VAL A 137 17.37 16.84 2.45
N THR A 138 17.97 17.84 1.83
CA THR A 138 19.27 17.73 1.14
C THR A 138 20.38 18.54 1.79
N LYS A 139 20.02 19.46 2.71
CA LYS A 139 20.94 20.35 3.40
C LYS A 139 21.16 19.88 4.84
N PRO A 140 22.41 19.66 5.29
CA PRO A 140 22.71 19.24 6.65
C PRO A 140 22.10 20.14 7.75
N GLU A 141 22.08 21.45 7.53
CA GLU A 141 21.57 22.46 8.47
C GLU A 141 20.05 22.39 8.72
N ASP A 142 19.31 21.73 7.82
CA ASP A 142 17.86 21.58 7.96
C ASP A 142 17.47 20.34 8.78
N VAL A 143 18.40 19.40 8.99
CA VAL A 143 18.15 18.12 9.69
C VAL A 143 17.68 18.32 11.14
N PRO A 144 18.27 19.24 11.96
CA PRO A 144 17.81 19.45 13.33
C PRO A 144 16.35 19.88 13.46
N LYS A 145 15.78 20.55 12.45
CA LYS A 145 14.37 20.97 12.43
C LYS A 145 13.41 19.78 12.43
N MET A 146 13.88 18.61 11.98
CA MET A 146 13.12 17.36 11.86
C MET A 146 13.29 16.44 13.09
N GLY A 147 14.00 16.87 14.13
CA GLY A 147 14.38 16.01 15.27
C GLY A 147 13.29 15.74 16.31
N SER A 148 12.06 16.21 16.10
CA SER A 148 10.96 16.05 17.06
C SER A 148 10.36 14.64 17.00
N SER A 149 10.12 14.02 18.16
CA SER A 149 9.40 12.75 18.21
C SER A 149 7.93 12.91 17.87
N THR A 150 7.44 11.96 17.11
CA THR A 150 6.04 11.78 16.76
C THR A 150 5.61 10.40 17.24
N TYR A 151 4.36 10.27 17.66
CA TYR A 151 3.85 9.04 18.27
C TYR A 151 2.86 8.29 17.37
N TRP A 152 2.77 8.67 16.10
CA TRP A 152 1.97 8.02 15.07
C TRP A 152 2.81 7.75 13.83
N LEU A 153 2.33 6.85 12.97
CA LEU A 153 3.03 6.43 11.75
C LEU A 153 2.88 7.49 10.66
N VAL A 154 3.90 7.71 9.83
CA VAL A 154 3.89 8.69 8.73
C VAL A 154 4.31 8.01 7.42
N PRO A 155 3.60 8.20 6.30
CA PRO A 155 3.93 7.54 5.03
C PRO A 155 5.11 8.21 4.32
N LEU A 156 6.32 7.68 4.51
CA LEU A 156 7.56 8.27 3.93
C LEU A 156 7.84 7.85 2.47
N PHE A 157 7.33 6.70 2.04
CA PHE A 157 7.79 6.10 0.78
C PHE A 157 7.37 6.84 -0.50
N PRO A 158 6.25 7.58 -0.55
CA PRO A 158 6.01 8.41 -1.71
C PRO A 158 6.98 9.61 -1.79
N GLU A 159 7.52 10.17 -0.69
CA GLU A 159 8.65 11.12 -0.77
C GLU A 159 9.95 10.45 -1.18
N VAL A 160 10.19 9.19 -0.78
CA VAL A 160 11.33 8.42 -1.32
C VAL A 160 11.19 8.32 -2.84
N THR A 161 9.96 8.20 -3.34
CA THR A 161 9.69 8.15 -4.78
C THR A 161 9.99 9.48 -5.45
N GLU A 162 9.43 10.57 -4.92
CA GLU A 162 9.65 11.94 -5.40
C GLU A 162 11.14 12.33 -5.35
N ALA A 163 11.85 11.94 -4.29
CA ALA A 163 13.30 12.13 -4.16
C ALA A 163 14.07 11.49 -5.33
N ILE A 164 13.67 10.29 -5.77
CA ILE A 164 14.32 9.58 -6.87
C ILE A 164 13.89 10.16 -8.23
N THR A 165 12.59 10.38 -8.44
CA THR A 165 12.06 10.74 -9.77
C THR A 165 12.19 12.21 -10.09
N ASP A 166 11.90 13.08 -9.13
CA ASP A 166 11.69 14.51 -9.37
C ASP A 166 12.92 15.29 -8.92
N LYS A 167 13.55 14.87 -7.81
CA LYS A 167 14.80 15.48 -7.31
C LYS A 167 16.07 14.76 -7.77
N HIS A 168 15.93 13.66 -8.52
CA HIS A 168 17.02 12.88 -9.11
C HIS A 168 18.10 12.42 -8.10
N LEU A 169 17.72 12.21 -6.84
CA LEU A 169 18.61 11.72 -5.80
C LEU A 169 18.98 10.25 -6.03
N SER A 170 20.19 9.89 -5.62
CA SER A 170 20.80 8.59 -5.90
C SER A 170 21.18 7.80 -4.65
N LYS A 171 21.38 8.49 -3.51
CA LYS A 171 21.77 7.91 -2.22
C LYS A 171 20.89 8.49 -1.12
N ILE A 172 19.74 7.86 -0.90
CA ILE A 172 18.73 8.35 0.03
C ILE A 172 18.94 7.73 1.41
N GLY A 173 18.94 8.58 2.43
CA GLY A 173 18.80 8.18 3.83
C GLY A 173 17.33 8.09 4.24
N VAL A 174 16.96 7.04 4.97
CA VAL A 174 15.63 6.87 5.55
C VAL A 174 15.77 6.71 7.06
N VAL A 175 15.09 7.59 7.80
CA VAL A 175 14.93 7.45 9.26
C VAL A 175 13.48 7.12 9.54
N ASP A 176 13.23 5.93 10.09
CA ASP A 176 11.86 5.49 10.37
C ASP A 176 11.84 4.50 11.54
N VAL A 177 10.64 4.20 12.03
CA VAL A 177 10.40 3.11 12.97
C VAL A 177 10.53 1.75 12.27
N PRO A 178 10.55 0.61 13.00
CA PRO A 178 10.90 -0.69 12.44
C PRO A 178 10.07 -1.14 11.23
N CYS A 179 8.77 -0.85 11.18
CA CYS A 179 7.91 -1.21 10.05
C CYS A 179 8.23 -0.42 8.77
N GLY A 180 8.66 0.84 8.89
CA GLY A 180 9.12 1.65 7.76
C GLY A 180 10.50 1.21 7.25
N ILE A 181 11.40 0.85 8.17
CA ILE A 181 12.70 0.26 7.79
C ILE A 181 12.54 -1.10 7.12
N ALA A 182 11.60 -1.92 7.58
CA ALA A 182 11.22 -3.15 6.88
C ALA A 182 10.68 -2.82 5.47
N THR A 183 9.84 -1.80 5.35
CA THR A 183 9.34 -1.32 4.05
C THR A 183 10.47 -0.97 3.08
N ALA A 184 11.52 -0.31 3.55
CA ALA A 184 12.69 0.04 2.73
C ALA A 184 13.28 -1.20 2.04
N ARG A 185 13.38 -2.32 2.76
CA ARG A 185 13.85 -3.61 2.20
C ARG A 185 12.94 -4.16 1.11
N TRP A 186 11.62 -4.04 1.30
CA TRP A 186 10.64 -4.56 0.35
C TRP A 186 10.63 -3.75 -0.94
N VAL A 187 10.66 -2.42 -0.85
CA VAL A 187 10.66 -1.55 -2.04
C VAL A 187 11.96 -1.68 -2.84
N GLU A 188 13.10 -1.96 -2.21
CA GLU A 188 14.39 -2.22 -2.90
C GLU A 188 14.33 -3.42 -3.86
N ARG A 189 13.31 -4.29 -3.76
CA ARG A 189 13.06 -5.38 -4.73
C ARG A 189 12.52 -4.86 -6.07
N VAL A 190 11.93 -3.67 -6.08
CA VAL A 190 11.45 -3.01 -7.29
C VAL A 190 12.64 -2.28 -7.94
N PRO A 191 12.91 -2.51 -9.24
CA PRO A 191 14.09 -1.97 -9.92
C PRO A 191 14.31 -0.47 -9.74
N LYS A 192 13.23 0.32 -9.67
CA LYS A 192 13.25 1.78 -9.44
C LYS A 192 14.00 2.19 -8.16
N TYR A 193 13.94 1.39 -7.09
CA TYR A 193 14.49 1.72 -5.78
C TYR A 193 15.80 0.97 -5.48
N LYS A 194 16.17 0.01 -6.34
CA LYS A 194 17.34 -0.83 -6.12
C LYS A 194 18.60 0.03 -6.01
N ASN A 195 19.35 -0.15 -4.92
CA ASN A 195 20.56 0.61 -4.59
C ASN A 195 20.37 2.14 -4.43
N LYS A 196 19.12 2.61 -4.29
CA LYS A 196 18.83 4.04 -4.06
C LYS A 196 18.75 4.40 -2.59
N ILE A 197 18.34 3.47 -1.72
CA ILE A 197 18.28 3.69 -0.26
C ILE A 197 19.63 3.30 0.35
N ALA A 198 20.52 4.27 0.44
CA ALA A 198 21.92 4.08 0.85
C ALA A 198 22.12 3.97 2.37
N LEU A 199 21.20 4.51 3.17
CA LEU A 199 21.30 4.49 4.63
C LEU A 199 19.92 4.30 5.27
N LYS A 200 19.81 3.33 6.18
CA LYS A 200 18.59 3.00 6.93
C LYS A 200 18.87 3.16 8.43
N ILE A 201 18.29 4.18 9.07
CA ILE A 201 18.39 4.40 10.52
C ILE A 201 17.04 4.08 11.17
N ALA A 202 16.99 3.06 12.02
CA ALA A 202 15.79 2.73 12.77
C ALA A 202 15.69 3.52 14.07
N LEU A 203 14.50 4.04 14.37
CA LEU A 203 14.14 4.48 15.72
C LEU A 203 13.50 3.32 16.50
N PHE A 204 13.85 3.16 17.78
CA PHE A 204 13.15 2.18 18.62
C PHE A 204 11.68 2.55 18.73
N CYS A 205 10.79 1.59 18.52
CA CYS A 205 9.35 1.83 18.59
C CYS A 205 8.65 0.64 19.23
N TYR A 206 7.89 0.89 20.29
CA TYR A 206 7.06 -0.13 20.93
C TYR A 206 5.65 -0.13 20.35
N GLU A 207 5.03 1.05 20.29
CA GLU A 207 3.70 1.32 19.75
C GLU A 207 3.67 2.68 19.05
N SER A 208 2.74 2.83 18.13
CA SER A 208 2.32 4.10 17.55
C SER A 208 0.80 4.19 17.68
N TYR A 209 0.26 5.40 17.66
CA TYR A 209 -1.13 5.69 18.00
C TYR A 209 -1.87 6.38 16.84
N TYR A 210 -3.19 6.38 16.89
CA TYR A 210 -4.03 7.25 16.08
C TYR A 210 -3.89 8.70 16.59
N ARG A 211 -3.54 9.63 15.68
CA ARG A 211 -3.06 10.99 16.04
C ARG A 211 -4.11 11.78 16.83
N GLU A 212 -5.32 11.88 16.31
CA GLU A 212 -6.37 12.74 16.87
C GLU A 212 -6.76 12.28 18.26
N GLU A 213 -7.07 11.00 18.41
CA GLU A 213 -7.51 10.40 19.66
C GLU A 213 -6.40 10.39 20.73
N PHE A 214 -5.15 10.25 20.29
CA PHE A 214 -3.98 10.41 21.16
C PHE A 214 -3.88 11.84 21.69
N LEU A 215 -3.97 12.84 20.82
CA LEU A 215 -3.86 14.25 21.19
C LEU A 215 -5.05 14.71 22.05
N GLU A 216 -6.27 14.30 21.72
CA GLU A 216 -7.47 14.55 22.54
C GLU A 216 -7.30 13.99 23.96
N HIS A 217 -6.73 12.79 24.09
CA HIS A 217 -6.45 12.19 25.39
C HIS A 217 -5.36 12.96 26.15
N ILE A 218 -4.33 13.45 25.46
CA ILE A 218 -3.33 14.33 26.06
C ILE A 218 -3.98 15.59 26.61
N GLN A 219 -4.81 16.29 25.83
CA GLN A 219 -5.53 17.49 26.27
C GLN A 219 -6.49 17.19 27.43
N SER A 220 -7.14 16.03 27.41
CA SER A 220 -8.00 15.54 28.49
C SER A 220 -7.24 15.39 29.81
N ILE A 221 -6.00 14.89 29.78
CA ILE A 221 -5.17 14.68 30.97
C ILE A 221 -4.53 16.00 31.44
N THR A 222 -3.98 16.79 30.51
CA THR A 222 -3.28 18.04 30.85
C THR A 222 -4.22 19.22 31.10
N LYS A 223 -5.48 19.11 30.67
CA LYS A 223 -6.45 20.22 30.66
C LYS A 223 -5.91 21.49 29.98
N THR A 224 -5.08 21.31 28.96
CA THR A 224 -4.35 22.39 28.28
C THR A 224 -4.51 22.29 26.76
N PRO A 225 -4.60 23.41 26.02
CA PRO A 225 -4.52 23.44 24.55
C PRO A 225 -3.21 22.82 24.01
N LEU A 226 -3.23 22.30 22.78
CA LEU A 226 -2.08 21.60 22.18
C LEU A 226 -0.87 22.50 21.94
N GLU A 227 -1.13 23.78 21.67
CA GLU A 227 -0.14 24.81 21.38
C GLU A 227 0.79 25.05 22.58
N GLN A 228 0.32 24.73 23.78
CA GLN A 228 1.11 24.85 25.01
C GLN A 228 1.86 23.55 25.35
N VAL A 229 1.64 22.45 24.62
CA VAL A 229 2.37 21.20 24.83
C VAL A 229 3.70 21.26 24.09
N LYS A 230 4.80 21.40 24.84
CA LYS A 230 6.16 21.58 24.29
C LYS A 230 6.81 20.27 23.90
N LYS A 231 6.65 19.24 24.74
CA LYS A 231 7.33 17.95 24.55
C LYS A 231 6.54 16.81 25.15
N ILE A 232 6.51 15.70 24.41
CA ILE A 232 6.02 14.41 24.90
C ILE A 232 7.21 13.45 24.87
N ASP A 233 7.33 12.64 25.92
CA ASP A 233 8.42 11.69 26.08
C ASP A 233 7.95 10.44 26.85
N ILE A 234 8.63 9.31 26.70
CA ILE A 234 8.33 8.07 27.44
C ILE A 234 9.49 7.77 28.38
N LYS A 235 9.30 8.05 29.67
CA LYS A 235 10.33 7.86 30.71
C LYS A 235 9.86 6.88 31.76
N LYS A 236 10.69 5.86 32.04
CA LYS A 236 10.48 4.88 33.12
C LYS A 236 9.08 4.23 33.10
N GLY A 237 8.51 4.01 31.91
CA GLY A 237 7.19 3.39 31.75
C GLY A 237 6.00 4.35 31.90
N LYS A 238 6.24 5.67 31.91
CA LYS A 238 5.20 6.70 31.90
C LYS A 238 5.36 7.62 30.70
N MET A 239 4.24 8.08 30.17
CA MET A 239 4.19 9.20 29.24
C MET A 239 4.39 10.48 30.05
N THR A 240 5.40 11.26 29.73
CA THR A 240 5.69 12.55 30.36
C THR A 240 5.41 13.67 29.36
N ILE A 241 4.61 14.64 29.79
CA ILE A 241 4.10 15.72 28.94
C ILE A 241 4.57 17.03 29.56
N ASP A 242 5.44 17.72 28.86
CA ASP A 242 5.96 19.03 29.25
C ASP A 242 5.10 20.12 28.63
N VAL A 243 4.48 20.91 29.49
CA VAL A 243 3.59 22.01 29.13
C VAL A 243 4.30 23.34 29.39
N GLU A 244 3.88 24.38 28.68
CA GLU A 244 4.28 25.75 28.98
C GLU A 244 4.05 26.11 30.46
N GLY A 245 4.92 26.98 31.00
CA GLY A 245 4.93 27.29 32.43
C GLY A 245 5.67 26.28 33.32
N GLY A 246 6.26 25.22 32.73
CA GLY A 246 7.09 24.26 33.46
C GLY A 246 6.31 23.14 34.15
N MET A 247 5.00 23.03 33.90
CA MET A 247 4.18 21.92 34.36
C MET A 247 4.57 20.64 33.60
N ARG A 248 4.88 19.58 34.34
CA ARG A 248 5.12 18.23 33.80
C ARG A 248 4.04 17.28 34.29
N VAL A 249 3.26 16.74 33.37
CA VAL A 249 2.21 15.77 33.66
C VAL A 249 2.71 14.37 33.32
N GLY A 250 2.49 13.43 34.23
CA GLY A 250 2.81 12.02 34.01
C GLY A 250 1.53 11.20 33.86
N ALA A 251 1.44 10.39 32.81
CA ALA A 251 0.34 9.47 32.57
C ALA A 251 0.86 8.05 32.36
N ASP A 252 0.09 7.06 32.84
CA ASP A 252 0.46 5.66 32.65
C ASP A 252 0.23 5.26 31.19
N LEU A 253 1.20 4.54 30.60
CA LEU A 253 1.17 4.13 29.20
C LEU A 253 -0.07 3.29 28.87
N GLU A 254 -0.57 2.53 29.85
CA GLU A 254 -1.76 1.70 29.67
C GLU A 254 -2.99 2.52 29.23
N SER A 255 -3.12 3.77 29.69
CA SER A 255 -4.23 4.66 29.32
C SER A 255 -4.25 5.02 27.83
N PHE A 256 -3.11 4.91 27.13
CA PHE A 256 -2.97 5.18 25.69
C PHE A 256 -3.19 3.94 24.82
N THR A 257 -3.20 2.74 25.43
CA THR A 257 -3.26 1.46 24.70
C THR A 257 -4.46 1.38 23.75
N LYS A 258 -5.61 1.92 24.14
CA LYS A 258 -6.84 1.94 23.30
C LYS A 258 -6.72 2.76 22.02
N TYR A 259 -5.75 3.66 21.94
CA TYR A 259 -5.49 4.49 20.76
C TYR A 259 -4.35 3.94 19.90
N THR A 260 -3.85 2.74 20.23
CA THR A 260 -2.75 2.10 19.50
C THR A 260 -3.19 1.81 18.07
N TRP A 261 -2.34 2.18 17.11
CA TRP A 261 -2.53 1.84 15.72
C TRP A 261 -2.55 0.32 15.54
N ASP A 262 -3.59 -0.21 14.89
CA ASP A 262 -3.92 -1.65 14.93
C ASP A 262 -2.76 -2.56 14.52
N SER A 263 -1.98 -2.14 13.52
CA SER A 263 -0.87 -2.95 13.02
C SER A 263 0.30 -3.09 14.01
N CYS A 264 0.33 -2.31 15.09
CA CYS A 264 1.31 -2.44 16.17
C CYS A 264 1.07 -3.69 17.03
N TRP A 265 -0.14 -4.25 17.04
CA TRP A 265 -0.45 -5.48 17.77
C TRP A 265 0.21 -6.71 17.15
N THR A 266 0.34 -6.71 15.83
CA THR A 266 1.00 -7.77 15.04
C THR A 266 2.45 -7.44 14.71
N CYS A 267 3.00 -6.34 15.23
CA CYS A 267 4.39 -5.95 15.03
C CYS A 267 5.32 -6.65 16.03
N HIS A 268 6.33 -7.34 15.53
CA HIS A 268 7.28 -8.14 16.32
C HIS A 268 8.68 -7.49 16.44
N ASP A 269 8.87 -6.29 15.91
CA ASP A 269 10.18 -5.61 15.90
C ASP A 269 10.13 -4.34 16.75
N LEU A 270 10.98 -4.28 17.78
CA LEU A 270 11.18 -3.10 18.64
C LEU A 270 12.32 -2.22 18.15
N THR A 271 13.38 -2.83 17.64
CA THR A 271 14.71 -2.21 17.50
C THR A 271 15.11 -1.96 16.05
N GLY A 272 14.24 -2.28 15.07
CA GLY A 272 14.49 -2.08 13.65
C GLY A 272 15.61 -2.98 13.15
N GLU A 273 15.39 -4.29 13.21
CA GLU A 273 16.39 -5.33 12.95
C GLU A 273 16.93 -5.31 11.52
N TRP A 274 16.20 -4.66 10.60
CA TRP A 274 16.57 -4.50 9.19
C TRP A 274 17.41 -3.26 8.86
N SER A 275 17.67 -2.39 9.85
CA SER A 275 18.42 -1.14 9.68
C SER A 275 19.93 -1.35 9.55
N ASP A 276 20.63 -0.30 9.12
CA ASP A 276 22.09 -0.21 9.22
C ASP A 276 22.53 0.18 10.64
N VAL A 277 21.81 1.13 11.22
CA VAL A 277 21.97 1.62 12.60
C VAL A 277 20.60 1.76 13.25
N SER A 278 20.47 1.39 14.52
CA SER A 278 19.26 1.62 15.31
C SER A 278 19.55 2.51 16.50
N VAL A 279 18.64 3.44 16.80
CA VAL A 279 18.79 4.45 17.85
C VAL A 279 17.53 4.49 18.72
N GLY A 280 17.69 4.54 20.04
CA GLY A 280 16.54 4.77 20.92
C GLY A 280 16.90 4.93 22.40
N ALA A 281 15.89 5.11 23.24
CA ALA A 281 16.06 5.36 24.67
C ALA A 281 15.93 4.10 25.55
N ILE A 282 15.28 3.03 25.07
CA ILE A 282 15.03 1.85 25.89
C ILE A 282 16.36 1.14 26.21
N GLY A 283 16.60 0.90 27.50
CA GLY A 283 17.86 0.31 27.97
C GLY A 283 18.96 1.35 28.23
N ASN A 284 18.67 2.64 28.07
CA ASN A 284 19.57 3.72 28.39
C ASN A 284 19.64 3.98 29.92
N PRO A 285 20.84 4.01 30.54
CA PRO A 285 20.99 4.34 31.96
C PRO A 285 20.95 5.85 32.29
N ARG A 286 21.11 6.75 31.30
CA ARG A 286 21.31 8.19 31.51
C ARG A 286 20.37 9.03 30.63
N GLU A 287 19.65 9.99 31.21
CA GLU A 287 18.81 10.89 30.39
C GLU A 287 19.66 11.76 29.43
N GLY A 288 19.13 12.05 28.24
CA GLY A 288 19.83 12.87 27.24
C GLY A 288 20.87 12.10 26.42
N THR A 289 20.78 10.77 26.38
CA THR A 289 21.65 9.89 25.59
C THR A 289 20.79 8.87 24.83
N ASN A 290 21.39 8.12 23.91
CA ASN A 290 20.72 7.05 23.19
C ASN A 290 21.50 5.75 23.32
N VAL A 291 20.78 4.63 23.30
CA VAL A 291 21.34 3.34 22.90
C VAL A 291 21.48 3.34 21.39
N VAL A 292 22.66 2.95 20.90
CA VAL A 292 22.98 2.79 19.49
C VAL A 292 23.29 1.32 19.23
N ILE A 293 22.62 0.72 18.26
CA ILE A 293 22.87 -0.64 17.77
C ILE A 293 23.39 -0.55 16.34
N VAL A 294 24.57 -1.11 16.08
CA VAL A 294 25.19 -1.13 14.76
C VAL A 294 24.99 -2.50 14.14
N ARG A 295 24.42 -2.59 12.93
CA ARG A 295 24.00 -3.87 12.34
C ARG A 295 24.76 -4.26 11.08
N THR A 296 24.96 -3.32 10.16
CA THR A 296 25.56 -3.59 8.85
C THR A 296 26.96 -2.98 8.75
N GLU A 297 27.71 -3.38 7.72
CA GLU A 297 29.00 -2.77 7.39
C GLU A 297 28.87 -1.27 7.06
N VAL A 298 27.78 -0.89 6.37
CA VAL A 298 27.44 0.52 6.11
C VAL A 298 27.27 1.29 7.42
N GLY A 299 26.48 0.73 8.35
CA GLY A 299 26.26 1.33 9.66
C GLY A 299 27.54 1.42 10.49
N LYS A 300 28.38 0.36 10.46
CA LYS A 300 29.66 0.34 11.17
C LYS A 300 30.61 1.42 10.65
N LYS A 301 30.76 1.53 9.33
CA LYS A 301 31.61 2.54 8.70
C LYS A 301 31.16 3.95 9.09
N LEU A 302 29.86 4.24 8.98
CA LEU A 302 29.29 5.54 9.35
C LEU A 302 29.56 5.87 10.84
N ILE A 303 29.35 4.91 11.73
CA ILE A 303 29.53 5.09 13.18
C ILE A 303 31.00 5.33 13.55
N ASP A 304 31.91 4.54 12.99
CA ASP A 304 33.35 4.67 13.27
C ASP A 304 33.85 6.06 12.82
N GLU A 305 33.48 6.51 11.63
CA GLU A 305 33.84 7.84 11.12
C GLU A 305 33.17 8.96 11.92
N ALA A 306 31.91 8.78 12.36
CA ALA A 306 31.20 9.76 13.17
C ALA A 306 31.81 9.91 14.57
N LEU A 307 32.26 8.81 15.18
CA LEU A 307 33.00 8.83 16.44
C LEU A 307 34.37 9.48 16.28
N GLN A 308 35.10 9.15 15.20
CA GLN A 308 36.40 9.73 14.90
C GLN A 308 36.31 11.24 14.63
N ALA A 309 35.26 11.68 13.92
CA ALA A 309 34.99 13.09 13.67
C ALA A 309 34.47 13.84 14.91
N GLY A 310 34.14 13.13 15.99
CA GLY A 310 33.63 13.71 17.22
C GLY A 310 32.21 14.29 17.09
N VAL A 311 31.44 13.92 16.06
CA VAL A 311 30.05 14.38 15.91
C VAL A 311 29.10 13.66 16.85
N ILE A 312 29.43 12.42 17.22
CA ILE A 312 28.80 11.67 18.31
C ILE A 312 29.87 11.24 19.31
N LEU A 313 29.48 11.12 20.57
CA LEU A 313 30.35 10.75 21.68
C LEU A 313 29.93 9.38 22.22
N ARG A 314 30.81 8.39 22.18
CA ARG A 314 30.62 7.10 22.87
C ARG A 314 30.85 7.28 24.36
N LEU A 315 29.86 6.93 25.16
CA LEU A 315 29.93 7.02 26.61
C LEU A 315 30.38 5.69 27.22
N GLN A 316 30.97 5.76 28.41
CA GLN A 316 31.41 4.59 29.19
C GLN A 316 30.24 3.83 29.83
N ASP A 317 29.06 4.46 29.89
CA ASP A 317 27.84 3.86 30.39
C ASP A 317 27.50 2.56 29.64
N LYS A 318 27.18 1.51 30.41
CA LYS A 318 26.78 0.22 29.84
C LYS A 318 25.29 0.20 29.53
N VAL A 319 24.95 -0.30 28.34
CA VAL A 319 23.57 -0.54 27.93
C VAL A 319 22.91 -1.55 28.87
N ARG A 320 21.69 -1.26 29.34
CA ARG A 320 20.89 -2.20 30.15
C ARG A 320 20.26 -3.26 29.24
N ILE A 321 21.10 -4.10 28.64
CA ILE A 321 20.72 -5.11 27.63
C ILE A 321 19.60 -6.02 28.15
N LYS A 322 19.64 -6.46 29.42
CA LYS A 322 18.58 -7.29 30.01
C LYS A 322 17.19 -6.63 29.94
N THR A 323 17.11 -5.33 30.21
CA THR A 323 15.86 -4.56 30.15
C THR A 323 15.39 -4.41 28.71
N LEU A 324 16.29 -4.02 27.80
CA LEU A 324 15.98 -3.87 26.38
C LEU A 324 15.50 -5.19 25.78
N SER A 325 16.23 -6.28 26.00
CA SER A 325 15.86 -7.62 25.53
C SER A 325 14.54 -8.11 26.11
N LYS A 326 14.23 -7.83 27.39
CA LYS A 326 12.95 -8.20 28.00
C LYS A 326 11.78 -7.50 27.31
N ILE A 327 11.90 -6.21 27.03
CA ILE A 327 10.84 -5.41 26.38
C ILE A 327 10.68 -5.84 24.91
N ALA A 328 11.79 -6.06 24.21
CA ALA A 328 11.78 -6.53 22.82
C ALA A 328 11.14 -7.92 22.70
N LEU A 329 11.47 -8.84 23.62
CA LEU A 329 10.85 -10.16 23.70
C LEU A 329 9.35 -10.07 24.00
N LYS A 330 8.93 -9.19 24.91
CA LYS A 330 7.50 -8.97 25.20
C LYS A 330 6.74 -8.53 23.94
N LYS A 331 7.31 -7.63 23.14
CA LYS A 331 6.72 -7.19 21.87
C LYS A 331 6.60 -8.35 20.87
N LYS A 332 7.66 -9.15 20.70
CA LYS A 332 7.66 -10.36 19.86
C LYS A 332 6.60 -11.36 20.30
N GLN A 333 6.53 -11.67 21.59
CA GLN A 333 5.55 -12.62 22.13
C GLN A 333 4.11 -12.13 21.93
N ARG A 334 3.84 -10.84 22.17
CA ARG A 334 2.52 -10.23 21.94
C ARG A 334 2.02 -10.44 20.51
N SER A 335 2.91 -10.27 19.53
CA SER A 335 2.58 -10.45 18.12
C SER A 335 2.31 -11.91 17.71
N GLN A 336 2.86 -12.88 18.46
CA GLN A 336 2.70 -14.32 18.20
C GLN A 336 1.48 -14.92 18.91
N SER A 337 1.07 -14.33 20.04
CA SER A 337 -0.07 -14.80 20.85
C SER A 337 -1.45 -14.46 20.26
N GLN A 338 -1.50 -13.68 19.18
CA GLN A 338 -2.75 -13.52 18.43
C GLN A 338 -2.85 -14.68 17.44
N PRO A 339 -3.90 -15.51 17.52
CA PRO A 339 -4.14 -16.48 16.45
C PRO A 339 -4.30 -15.67 15.17
N VAL A 340 -3.40 -15.89 14.22
CA VAL A 340 -3.75 -15.67 12.82
C VAL A 340 -4.85 -16.69 12.58
N GLU A 341 -6.10 -16.31 12.79
CA GLU A 341 -7.19 -16.98 12.08
C GLU A 341 -6.81 -16.83 10.60
N GLN A 342 -6.18 -17.86 10.05
CA GLN A 342 -6.23 -18.07 8.62
C GLN A 342 -7.72 -18.01 8.31
N PRO A 343 -8.20 -17.04 7.52
CA PRO A 343 -9.60 -17.04 7.15
C PRO A 343 -9.83 -18.38 6.46
N GLN A 344 -10.50 -19.30 7.16
CA GLN A 344 -11.06 -20.44 6.49
C GLN A 344 -12.10 -19.85 5.57
N ILE A 345 -11.83 -19.91 4.27
CA ILE A 345 -12.86 -19.70 3.26
C ILE A 345 -13.83 -20.88 3.44
N GLY A 346 -14.78 -20.68 4.34
CA GLY A 346 -15.87 -21.59 4.63
C GLY A 346 -17.15 -20.87 4.30
N VAL A 347 -17.99 -21.50 3.48
CA VAL A 347 -19.41 -21.17 3.44
C VAL A 347 -19.91 -21.35 4.87
N LYS A 348 -20.53 -20.33 5.45
CA LYS A 348 -21.20 -20.45 6.74
C LYS A 348 -22.31 -21.50 6.55
N LEU A 349 -22.04 -22.74 6.93
CA LEU A 349 -23.08 -23.74 7.04
C LEU A 349 -24.00 -23.23 8.15
N VAL A 350 -25.23 -22.90 7.76
CA VAL A 350 -26.26 -22.52 8.72
C VAL A 350 -26.62 -23.82 9.42
N ASP A 351 -26.06 -24.04 10.63
CA ASP A 351 -26.19 -25.31 11.35
C ASP A 351 -27.64 -25.65 11.71
N GLU A 352 -28.56 -24.69 11.59
CA GLU A 352 -29.99 -24.89 11.75
C GLU A 352 -30.76 -24.22 10.62
N ILE A 353 -31.39 -25.02 9.76
CA ILE A 353 -32.52 -24.57 8.96
C ILE A 353 -33.58 -24.11 9.96
N GLN A 354 -33.94 -22.83 9.95
CA GLN A 354 -35.05 -22.32 10.76
C GLN A 354 -36.25 -23.27 10.57
N LYS A 355 -36.75 -23.85 11.68
CA LYS A 355 -37.93 -24.69 11.65
C LYS A 355 -39.11 -23.85 11.17
N VAL A 356 -39.41 -23.94 9.88
CA VAL A 356 -40.60 -23.34 9.29
C VAL A 356 -41.81 -24.02 9.89
N ASN A 357 -42.84 -23.25 10.26
CA ASN A 357 -44.07 -23.84 10.77
C ASN A 357 -44.62 -24.86 9.75
N PRO A 358 -44.92 -26.12 10.13
CA PRO A 358 -45.36 -27.15 9.19
C PRO A 358 -46.60 -26.74 8.37
N ILE A 359 -47.45 -25.86 8.91
CA ILE A 359 -48.60 -25.30 8.20
C ILE A 359 -48.14 -24.32 7.11
N GLU A 360 -47.20 -23.42 7.42
CA GLU A 360 -46.63 -22.48 6.44
C GLU A 360 -45.87 -23.21 5.34
N ALA A 361 -45.09 -24.24 5.70
CA ALA A 361 -44.36 -25.07 4.76
C ALA A 361 -45.28 -25.84 3.80
N PHE A 362 -46.45 -26.27 4.27
CA PHE A 362 -47.47 -26.91 3.43
C PHE A 362 -48.18 -25.92 2.52
N ILE A 363 -48.49 -24.70 3.00
CA ILE A 363 -49.30 -23.71 2.26
C ILE A 363 -48.47 -22.95 1.21
N MET A 364 -47.21 -22.62 1.51
CA MET A 364 -46.34 -21.81 0.65
C MET A 364 -46.26 -22.30 -0.82
N PRO A 365 -46.05 -23.61 -1.09
CA PRO A 365 -46.01 -24.12 -2.46
C PRO A 365 -47.30 -23.88 -3.25
N PHE A 366 -48.47 -23.98 -2.61
CA PHE A 366 -49.75 -23.72 -3.26
C PHE A 366 -49.94 -22.23 -3.56
N ILE A 367 -49.56 -21.34 -2.64
CA ILE A 367 -49.60 -19.89 -2.88
C ILE A 367 -48.71 -19.53 -4.07
N VAL A 368 -47.48 -20.03 -4.09
CA VAL A 368 -46.55 -19.81 -5.21
C VAL A 368 -47.12 -20.37 -6.51
N THR A 369 -47.69 -21.58 -6.49
CA THR A 369 -48.30 -22.21 -7.67
C THR A 369 -49.46 -21.37 -8.22
N ILE A 370 -50.37 -20.92 -7.36
CA ILE A 370 -51.49 -20.04 -7.75
C ILE A 370 -50.97 -18.73 -8.34
N GLN A 371 -49.93 -18.14 -7.75
CA GLN A 371 -49.28 -16.93 -8.27
C GLN A 371 -48.60 -17.16 -9.63
N GLN A 372 -48.02 -18.34 -9.88
CA GLN A 372 -47.41 -18.68 -11.18
C GLN A 372 -48.45 -18.98 -12.26
N ILE A 373 -49.60 -19.60 -11.94
CA ILE A 373 -50.67 -19.87 -12.92
C ILE A 373 -51.19 -18.57 -13.55
N ALA A 374 -51.23 -17.48 -12.79
CA ALA A 374 -51.69 -16.17 -13.28
C ALA A 374 -50.63 -15.44 -14.15
N ARG A 375 -49.39 -15.92 -14.24
CA ARG A 375 -48.36 -15.30 -15.06
C ARG A 375 -48.43 -15.78 -16.50
N LYS A 376 -48.24 -14.86 -17.44
CA LYS A 376 -48.08 -15.20 -18.86
C LYS A 376 -46.82 -16.05 -19.06
N PRO A 377 -46.83 -17.02 -19.99
CA PRO A 377 -45.62 -17.75 -20.36
C PRO A 377 -44.51 -16.80 -20.80
N VAL A 378 -43.28 -17.02 -20.33
CA VAL A 378 -42.09 -16.25 -20.73
C VAL A 378 -41.58 -16.68 -22.13
N THR A 379 -42.14 -17.77 -22.68
CA THR A 379 -41.75 -18.34 -23.97
C THR A 379 -42.16 -17.44 -25.14
N VAL A 380 -41.24 -17.22 -26.07
CA VAL A 380 -41.51 -16.61 -27.38
C VAL A 380 -41.61 -17.71 -28.46
N GLU A 381 -42.36 -17.46 -29.54
CA GLU A 381 -42.44 -18.39 -30.69
C GLU A 381 -41.15 -18.35 -31.53
N TYR A 382 -40.05 -18.87 -31.00
CA TYR A 382 -38.81 -19.01 -31.76
C TYR A 382 -38.93 -20.15 -32.80
N PRO A 383 -38.51 -19.97 -34.08
CA PRO A 383 -37.75 -18.85 -34.64
C PRO A 383 -38.59 -17.73 -35.30
N LYS A 384 -39.93 -17.76 -35.22
CA LYS A 384 -40.79 -16.75 -35.86
C LYS A 384 -40.67 -15.36 -35.22
N VAL A 385 -40.41 -15.32 -33.91
CA VAL A 385 -40.17 -14.09 -33.14
C VAL A 385 -38.79 -14.20 -32.49
N LYS A 386 -37.87 -13.31 -32.88
CA LYS A 386 -36.55 -13.21 -32.23
C LYS A 386 -36.71 -12.67 -30.81
N LEU A 387 -36.07 -13.34 -29.85
CA LEU A 387 -35.99 -12.85 -28.47
C LEU A 387 -35.15 -11.57 -28.44
N GLN A 388 -35.64 -10.51 -27.80
CA GLN A 388 -34.86 -9.31 -27.54
C GLN A 388 -33.98 -9.53 -26.31
N PRO A 389 -32.64 -9.62 -26.45
CA PRO A 389 -31.77 -9.84 -25.30
C PRO A 389 -31.75 -8.62 -24.38
N SER A 390 -31.49 -8.85 -23.10
CA SER A 390 -31.35 -7.77 -22.11
C SER A 390 -30.19 -6.83 -22.49
N GLU A 391 -30.20 -5.60 -21.95
CA GLU A 391 -29.13 -4.63 -22.22
C GLU A 391 -27.74 -5.10 -21.77
N ARG A 392 -27.67 -5.98 -20.78
CA ARG A 392 -26.43 -6.55 -20.25
C ARG A 392 -26.01 -7.84 -20.94
N PHE A 393 -26.72 -8.26 -21.98
CA PHE A 393 -26.39 -9.48 -22.69
C PHE A 393 -25.03 -9.36 -23.39
N MET A 394 -24.20 -10.38 -23.22
CA MET A 394 -22.86 -10.45 -23.80
C MET A 394 -22.86 -11.49 -24.93
N GLY A 395 -23.05 -11.02 -26.17
CA GLY A 395 -23.09 -11.83 -27.38
C GLY A 395 -21.79 -11.81 -28.17
N ARG A 396 -21.87 -11.93 -29.50
CA ARG A 396 -20.70 -11.91 -30.39
C ARG A 396 -19.82 -10.70 -30.13
N HIS A 397 -18.50 -10.90 -30.18
CA HIS A 397 -17.55 -9.80 -30.15
C HIS A 397 -17.62 -9.00 -31.46
N ARG A 398 -17.50 -7.67 -31.36
CA ARG A 398 -17.33 -6.75 -32.48
C ARG A 398 -16.00 -6.03 -32.36
N LEU A 399 -15.27 -5.95 -33.47
CA LEU A 399 -13.98 -5.28 -33.60
C LEU A 399 -14.11 -4.03 -34.47
N ASP A 400 -13.73 -2.88 -33.93
CA ASP A 400 -13.47 -1.67 -34.69
C ASP A 400 -11.98 -1.65 -35.10
N MET A 401 -11.72 -1.90 -36.38
CA MET A 401 -10.35 -2.01 -36.91
C MET A 401 -9.64 -0.65 -37.00
N ASP A 402 -10.37 0.47 -37.01
CA ASP A 402 -9.80 1.82 -37.05
C ASP A 402 -9.31 2.25 -35.66
N LEU A 403 -10.02 1.83 -34.60
CA LEU A 403 -9.61 2.09 -33.21
C LEU A 403 -8.54 1.11 -32.70
N CYS A 404 -8.47 -0.10 -33.25
CA CYS A 404 -7.56 -1.13 -32.78
C CYS A 404 -6.09 -0.83 -33.15
N THR A 405 -5.21 -0.84 -32.15
CA THR A 405 -3.76 -0.62 -32.33
C THR A 405 -2.94 -1.91 -32.43
N GLY A 406 -3.56 -3.08 -32.33
CA GLY A 406 -2.86 -4.37 -32.36
C GLY A 406 -2.03 -4.68 -31.11
N CYS A 407 -2.26 -4.00 -29.97
CA CYS A 407 -1.47 -4.14 -28.74
C CYS A 407 -1.53 -5.51 -28.03
N SER A 408 -2.36 -6.45 -28.52
CA SER A 408 -2.54 -7.81 -28.00
C SER A 408 -3.02 -7.95 -26.54
N ILE A 409 -3.49 -6.88 -25.90
CA ILE A 409 -4.00 -6.93 -24.51
C ILE A 409 -5.20 -7.88 -24.39
N CYS A 410 -6.12 -7.84 -25.35
CA CYS A 410 -7.29 -8.72 -25.40
C CYS A 410 -6.91 -10.21 -25.43
N ALA A 411 -5.88 -10.58 -26.19
CA ALA A 411 -5.37 -11.95 -26.23
C ALA A 411 -4.74 -12.38 -24.89
N ARG A 412 -3.99 -11.47 -24.24
CA ARG A 412 -3.33 -11.75 -22.96
C ARG A 412 -4.29 -11.86 -21.78
N VAL A 413 -5.38 -11.11 -21.78
CA VAL A 413 -6.38 -11.13 -20.70
C VAL A 413 -7.41 -12.26 -20.87
N CYS A 414 -7.46 -12.91 -22.04
CA CYS A 414 -8.41 -13.97 -22.31
C CYS A 414 -8.10 -15.23 -21.48
N ILE A 415 -8.89 -15.47 -20.43
CA ILE A 415 -8.75 -16.64 -19.56
C ILE A 415 -8.90 -17.97 -20.32
N ASP A 416 -9.73 -17.99 -21.35
CA ASP A 416 -10.02 -19.17 -22.16
C ASP A 416 -9.01 -19.35 -23.31
N SER A 417 -8.04 -18.43 -23.46
CA SER A 417 -7.11 -18.39 -24.61
C SER A 417 -7.83 -18.49 -25.97
N SER A 418 -9.04 -17.94 -26.04
CA SER A 418 -9.91 -17.98 -27.21
C SER A 418 -9.63 -16.85 -28.21
N ILE A 419 -8.61 -16.02 -27.96
CA ILE A 419 -8.26 -14.90 -28.82
C ILE A 419 -6.85 -15.10 -29.36
N GLU A 420 -6.71 -15.11 -30.67
CA GLU A 420 -5.43 -15.19 -31.38
C GLU A 420 -5.18 -13.88 -32.14
N MET A 421 -3.95 -13.38 -32.14
CA MET A 421 -3.59 -12.20 -32.91
C MET A 421 -3.16 -12.63 -34.31
N ILE A 422 -3.95 -12.25 -35.32
CA ILE A 422 -3.68 -12.58 -36.73
C ILE A 422 -3.13 -11.35 -37.43
N ARG A 423 -2.04 -11.53 -38.16
CA ARG A 423 -1.45 -10.48 -39.00
C ARG A 423 -2.21 -10.41 -40.33
N THR A 424 -2.80 -9.25 -40.63
CA THR A 424 -3.54 -9.03 -41.86
C THR A 424 -2.63 -8.57 -43.00
N GLU A 425 -3.16 -8.48 -44.22
CA GLU A 425 -2.42 -8.04 -45.42
C GLU A 425 -1.82 -6.63 -45.27
N THR A 426 -2.43 -5.78 -44.44
CA THR A 426 -1.91 -4.44 -44.09
C THR A 426 -0.63 -4.48 -43.24
N GLY A 427 -0.21 -5.67 -42.80
CA GLY A 427 0.93 -5.88 -41.91
C GLY A 427 0.63 -5.60 -40.43
N ARG A 428 -0.58 -5.13 -40.10
CA ARG A 428 -1.05 -4.93 -38.71
C ARG A 428 -1.66 -6.22 -38.14
N GLU A 429 -1.57 -6.37 -36.83
CA GLU A 429 -2.14 -7.50 -36.10
C GLU A 429 -3.49 -7.14 -35.49
N TYR A 430 -4.47 -8.01 -35.66
CA TYR A 430 -5.82 -7.85 -35.14
C TYR A 430 -6.28 -9.11 -34.41
N PRO A 431 -7.17 -8.99 -33.41
CA PRO A 431 -7.68 -10.16 -32.70
C PRO A 431 -8.66 -10.94 -33.58
N SER A 432 -8.49 -12.26 -33.58
CA SER A 432 -9.47 -13.26 -34.01
C SER A 432 -9.99 -13.99 -32.78
N VAL A 433 -11.27 -14.35 -32.76
CA VAL A 433 -11.93 -14.93 -31.58
C VAL A 433 -12.57 -16.27 -31.92
N ASN A 434 -12.26 -17.30 -31.13
CA ASN A 434 -12.92 -18.59 -31.19
C ASN A 434 -14.19 -18.60 -30.32
N MET A 435 -15.35 -18.57 -30.98
CA MET A 435 -16.64 -18.53 -30.30
C MET A 435 -17.04 -19.87 -29.66
N ALA A 436 -16.38 -20.98 -30.01
CA ALA A 436 -16.66 -22.28 -29.40
C ALA A 436 -16.01 -22.46 -28.02
N THR A 437 -14.94 -21.74 -27.74
CA THR A 437 -14.20 -21.83 -26.46
C THR A 437 -14.37 -20.58 -25.59
N CYS A 438 -14.87 -19.48 -26.15
CA CYS A 438 -15.08 -18.26 -25.40
C CYS A 438 -16.16 -18.41 -24.32
N SER A 439 -15.87 -18.00 -23.09
CA SER A 439 -16.83 -17.94 -21.99
C SER A 439 -17.76 -16.71 -22.03
N PHE A 440 -17.58 -15.80 -22.99
CA PHE A 440 -18.30 -14.53 -23.11
C PHE A 440 -18.21 -13.64 -21.85
N CYS A 441 -17.11 -13.74 -21.10
CA CYS A 441 -16.92 -12.99 -19.85
C CYS A 441 -16.71 -11.47 -20.01
N GLY A 442 -16.39 -10.98 -21.21
CA GLY A 442 -16.23 -9.54 -21.49
C GLY A 442 -14.89 -8.91 -21.10
N LEU A 443 -13.96 -9.65 -20.47
CA LEU A 443 -12.66 -9.11 -20.04
C LEU A 443 -11.85 -8.46 -21.17
N CYS A 444 -11.86 -9.03 -22.37
CA CYS A 444 -11.16 -8.46 -23.53
C CYS A 444 -11.72 -7.09 -23.96
N VAL A 445 -13.00 -6.83 -23.69
CA VAL A 445 -13.68 -5.56 -23.95
C VAL A 445 -13.32 -4.54 -22.87
N ASP A 446 -13.40 -4.93 -21.60
CA ASP A 446 -13.11 -4.04 -20.45
C ASP A 446 -11.67 -3.55 -20.37
N TYR A 447 -10.73 -4.38 -20.83
CA TYR A 447 -9.30 -4.09 -20.84
C TYR A 447 -8.82 -3.46 -22.16
N CYS A 448 -9.69 -3.32 -23.18
CA CYS A 448 -9.29 -2.70 -24.44
C CYS A 448 -9.05 -1.19 -24.24
N PRO A 449 -7.80 -0.69 -24.34
CA PRO A 449 -7.49 0.70 -24.01
C PRO A 449 -8.07 1.70 -25.02
N ARG A 450 -8.43 1.22 -26.22
CA ARG A 450 -9.01 2.02 -27.30
C ARG A 450 -10.48 1.78 -27.51
N TYR A 451 -11.11 0.93 -26.68
CA TYR A 451 -12.51 0.52 -26.83
C TYR A 451 -12.83 -0.06 -28.22
N ALA A 452 -11.82 -0.63 -28.87
CA ALA A 452 -11.94 -1.22 -30.20
C ALA A 452 -12.67 -2.56 -30.20
N LEU A 453 -12.83 -3.22 -29.04
CA LEU A 453 -13.64 -4.41 -28.90
C LEU A 453 -14.91 -4.07 -28.12
N THR A 454 -16.05 -4.59 -28.56
CA THR A 454 -17.35 -4.46 -27.88
C THR A 454 -18.11 -5.79 -27.94
N MET A 455 -19.04 -6.00 -27.01
CA MET A 455 -19.97 -7.14 -27.06
C MET A 455 -21.27 -6.70 -27.73
N THR A 456 -21.77 -7.51 -28.65
CA THR A 456 -23.05 -7.31 -29.33
C THR A 456 -24.17 -8.06 -28.63
N LYS A 457 -25.39 -7.93 -29.13
CA LYS A 457 -26.55 -8.74 -28.73
C LYS A 457 -26.75 -9.99 -29.59
N GLU A 458 -25.84 -10.30 -30.51
CA GLU A 458 -25.94 -11.45 -31.39
C GLU A 458 -25.66 -12.74 -30.61
N PHE A 459 -26.66 -13.62 -30.52
CA PHE A 459 -26.57 -14.90 -29.79
C PHE A 459 -26.66 -16.13 -30.69
N GLU A 460 -26.99 -15.96 -31.97
CA GLU A 460 -27.15 -17.05 -32.95
C GLU A 460 -25.79 -17.42 -33.59
N LEU A 461 -24.86 -17.91 -32.77
CA LEU A 461 -23.45 -18.16 -33.17
C LEU A 461 -23.14 -19.60 -33.57
N ALA A 462 -24.17 -20.43 -33.76
CA ALA A 462 -24.01 -21.83 -34.13
C ALA A 462 -23.44 -21.96 -35.56
N GLY A 463 -22.56 -22.95 -35.76
CA GLY A 463 -22.02 -23.31 -37.07
C GLY A 463 -21.89 -24.83 -37.18
N TYR A 464 -21.66 -25.31 -38.39
CA TYR A 464 -21.72 -26.74 -38.70
C TYR A 464 -20.42 -27.47 -38.39
N ASN A 465 -19.30 -26.74 -38.29
CA ASN A 465 -18.00 -27.31 -37.96
C ASN A 465 -17.20 -26.38 -37.02
N ARG A 466 -16.16 -26.94 -36.39
CA ARG A 466 -15.31 -26.18 -35.45
C ARG A 466 -14.49 -25.09 -36.12
N HIS A 467 -14.24 -25.19 -37.42
CA HIS A 467 -13.39 -24.23 -38.15
C HIS A 467 -14.16 -22.92 -38.37
N GLU A 468 -15.48 -23.01 -38.58
CA GLU A 468 -16.41 -21.87 -38.64
C GLU A 468 -16.55 -21.09 -37.31
N MET A 469 -16.03 -21.65 -36.21
CA MET A 469 -16.12 -21.00 -34.89
C MET A 469 -15.01 -19.97 -34.67
N TRP A 470 -13.99 -19.95 -35.52
CA TRP A 470 -12.97 -18.91 -35.53
C TRP A 470 -13.45 -17.73 -36.37
N TYR A 471 -13.73 -16.62 -35.69
CA TYR A 471 -14.13 -15.39 -36.35
C TYR A 471 -12.87 -14.58 -36.69
N THR A 472 -12.67 -14.31 -37.98
CA THR A 472 -11.55 -13.47 -38.44
C THR A 472 -11.75 -12.01 -38.02
N PRO A 473 -10.68 -11.19 -38.00
CA PRO A 473 -10.81 -9.76 -37.72
C PRO A 473 -11.85 -9.05 -38.59
N GLU A 474 -11.93 -9.41 -39.87
CA GLU A 474 -12.87 -8.86 -40.84
C GLU A 474 -14.30 -9.26 -40.45
N GLN A 475 -14.53 -10.54 -40.14
CA GLN A 475 -15.82 -11.01 -39.65
C GLN A 475 -16.21 -10.34 -38.34
N LEU A 476 -15.28 -10.07 -37.42
CA LEU A 476 -15.57 -9.33 -36.20
C LEU A 476 -15.91 -7.86 -36.45
N SER A 477 -15.43 -7.28 -37.56
CA SER A 477 -15.74 -5.91 -37.95
C SER A 477 -17.11 -5.76 -38.63
N GLU A 478 -17.60 -6.82 -39.26
CA GLU A 478 -18.89 -6.84 -39.95
C GLU A 478 -20.08 -6.82 -38.97
N ILE A 479 -20.93 -5.81 -39.11
CA ILE A 479 -22.20 -5.68 -38.37
C ILE A 479 -23.29 -6.40 -39.19
N LYS A 480 -23.85 -7.49 -38.67
CA LYS A 480 -24.89 -8.26 -39.40
C LYS A 480 -26.29 -7.65 -39.34
N GLU A 481 -26.69 -6.94 -38.28
CA GLU A 481 -28.03 -6.33 -38.19
C GLU A 481 -28.04 -4.98 -37.43
N PRO A 482 -28.65 -3.90 -37.99
CA PRO A 482 -28.79 -2.60 -37.33
C PRO A 482 -29.61 -2.64 -36.03
N GLU A 483 -30.57 -3.57 -35.91
CA GLU A 483 -31.46 -3.72 -34.75
C GLU A 483 -30.79 -4.34 -33.52
N SER A 484 -29.62 -4.98 -33.69
CA SER A 484 -28.81 -5.50 -32.59
C SER A 484 -28.08 -4.39 -31.82
N TYR A 485 -28.00 -3.20 -32.42
CA TYR A 485 -27.50 -2.00 -31.78
C TYR A 485 -28.64 -1.47 -30.91
N GLY A 486 -28.55 -1.68 -29.59
CA GLY A 486 -29.36 -0.89 -28.68
C GLY A 486 -29.16 0.58 -29.06
N SER A 487 -30.24 1.35 -29.15
CA SER A 487 -30.25 2.76 -29.56
C SER A 487 -29.35 3.69 -28.73
N GLU A 488 -28.64 3.14 -27.74
CA GLU A 488 -27.71 3.81 -26.84
C GLU A 488 -26.47 2.94 -26.57
N ILE A 489 -25.68 2.63 -27.61
CA ILE A 489 -24.25 2.34 -27.40
C ILE A 489 -23.46 3.52 -27.96
N TYR A 490 -23.64 4.67 -27.32
CA TYR A 490 -22.52 5.61 -27.20
C TYR A 490 -21.46 4.87 -26.37
N PRO A 491 -20.17 4.90 -26.75
CA PRO A 491 -19.14 4.51 -25.81
C PRO A 491 -19.36 5.41 -24.59
N LYS A 492 -19.91 4.89 -23.47
CA LYS A 492 -20.06 5.71 -22.27
C LYS A 492 -18.65 6.10 -21.90
N PRO A 493 -18.23 7.36 -22.10
CA PRO A 493 -16.96 7.76 -21.59
C PRO A 493 -17.21 7.88 -20.09
N HIS A 494 -16.69 6.94 -19.30
CA HIS A 494 -16.67 7.10 -17.85
C HIS A 494 -15.70 8.23 -17.41
N ILE A 495 -15.27 9.05 -18.36
CA ILE A 495 -14.54 10.30 -18.19
C ILE A 495 -15.46 11.38 -18.76
N ASN A 496 -15.83 12.36 -17.96
CA ASN A 496 -16.52 13.53 -18.46
C ASN A 496 -15.61 14.23 -19.51
N ILE A 497 -15.96 14.15 -20.80
CA ILE A 497 -15.14 14.66 -21.91
C ILE A 497 -14.85 16.16 -21.74
N GLU A 498 -15.71 16.88 -21.01
CA GLU A 498 -15.49 18.30 -20.68
C GLU A 498 -14.30 18.54 -19.73
N THR A 499 -13.86 17.53 -18.98
CA THR A 499 -12.78 17.67 -17.97
C THR A 499 -11.39 17.32 -18.49
N VAL A 500 -11.26 16.83 -19.72
CA VAL A 500 -9.97 16.56 -20.36
C VAL A 500 -9.84 17.45 -21.59
N LYS A 501 -9.42 18.70 -21.39
CA LYS A 501 -8.85 19.46 -22.51
C LYS A 501 -7.51 18.83 -22.86
N PRO A 502 -7.29 18.37 -24.11
CA PRO A 502 -5.94 18.05 -24.56
C PRO A 502 -5.08 19.33 -24.43
N PRO A 503 -3.80 19.21 -24.02
CA PRO A 503 -2.89 20.36 -24.04
C PRO A 503 -2.87 20.90 -25.46
N GLU A 504 -3.13 22.21 -25.60
CA GLU A 504 -3.07 22.90 -26.88
C GLU A 504 -1.67 22.70 -27.46
N ALA A 505 -1.61 22.13 -28.65
CA ALA A 505 -0.38 22.05 -29.41
C ALA A 505 0.03 23.49 -29.72
N HIS A 506 1.12 23.97 -29.10
CA HIS A 506 1.83 25.13 -29.60
C HIS A 506 2.37 24.75 -30.98
N SER A 507 1.67 25.21 -32.02
CA SER A 507 2.20 25.29 -33.37
C SER A 507 3.19 26.44 -33.39
N ASP A 508 4.48 26.11 -33.32
CA ASP A 508 5.52 26.96 -33.88
C ASP A 508 5.30 26.98 -35.40
N GLU A 509 4.86 28.11 -35.95
CA GLU A 509 5.06 28.48 -37.36
C GLU A 509 4.96 30.02 -37.49
N GLU A 510 6.12 30.62 -37.77
CA GLU A 510 6.37 31.80 -38.63
C GLU A 510 5.74 33.18 -38.27
N GLU A 511 6.53 34.03 -37.60
CA GLU A 511 7.08 35.31 -38.13
C GLU A 511 8.23 35.85 -37.27
#